data_AF-A0A168H430-F1
#
_entry.id   AF-A0A168H430-F1
#
_cell.length_a   1.000
_cell.length_b   1.000
_cell.length_c   1.000
_cell.angle_alpha   90.00
_cell.angle_beta   90.00
_cell.angle_gamma   90.00
#
_symmetry.space_group_name_H-M   'P 1'
#
loop_
_entity.id
_entity.type
_entity.pdbx_description
1 polymer ?
#
loop_
_entity_poly.entity_id
_entity_poly.type
_entity_poly.pdbx_seq_one_letter_code
_entity_poly.pdbx_strand_id
1 'polypeptide(L)'
;MTSEQEDNKSINDELFHLYTEYQLCKVKKNKPSLWNADDTEKNALISILTQCQQINGDTLRSVMNDIFENSVAKYTDNTSAMIEYHQAPQHTDSSSSRTPQVIMNSTKDNDDGTDPEASREAATSSIHTKTHHISSGGVKNKFDNAAVSKRNILPPSIPRRGGPSAGIPRSRREIKKEKQKHDETAAEDEDMSGALPKNNYKEMVQMIHQVERSKVMLRQRVYTINGSFIINLSSTVKGTFSVLHYGSCPGTSEKNMYRCQENLIAYRFGKLVEKLNKEHAETEAYAKAKRYYQELQSELKRQHRTYHSFPWCVFHSYTKRVVEYVNQFGIYCLFIPEVISPTTFKRAAFNDLIMLLRYVDKSCFVFRDIVQLDHQGLIIAPHQEAAPEGRAMYKKAFGNGALRH
;
A
#
# COMPACT_ATOMS: atom_id res chain seq x y z
N MET A 1 -5.82 42.53 -10.61
CA MET A 1 -4.97 41.70 -11.49
C MET A 1 -3.54 41.87 -11.02
N THR A 2 -3.15 41.08 -10.02
CA THR A 2 -1.76 40.95 -9.58
C THR A 2 -1.18 39.80 -10.38
N SER A 3 -0.34 40.12 -11.37
CA SER A 3 0.49 39.11 -12.01
C SER A 3 1.38 38.51 -10.92
N GLU A 4 1.07 37.29 -10.50
CA GLU A 4 1.96 36.48 -9.69
C GLU A 4 3.23 36.28 -10.52
N GLN A 5 4.24 37.08 -10.20
CA GLN A 5 5.58 36.94 -10.71
C GLN A 5 6.09 35.64 -10.09
N GLU A 6 5.81 34.50 -10.74
CA GLU A 6 6.36 33.22 -10.34
C GLU A 6 7.87 33.38 -10.28
N ASP A 7 8.39 33.30 -9.06
CA ASP A 7 9.82 33.39 -8.74
C ASP A 7 10.58 32.42 -9.65
N ASN A 8 11.22 32.95 -10.71
CA ASN A 8 12.24 32.27 -11.50
C ASN A 8 13.48 32.02 -10.64
N LYS A 9 13.34 31.21 -9.59
CA LYS A 9 14.45 30.75 -8.77
C LYS A 9 15.30 29.81 -9.60
N SER A 10 16.53 30.23 -9.86
CA SER A 10 17.57 29.41 -10.49
C SER A 10 17.70 28.08 -9.74
N ILE A 11 17.81 26.99 -10.50
CA ILE A 11 18.04 25.66 -9.92
C ILE A 11 19.42 25.66 -9.26
N ASN A 12 19.48 25.07 -8.06
CA ASN A 12 20.76 24.72 -7.48
C ASN A 12 21.32 23.50 -8.25
N ASP A 13 22.31 23.75 -9.11
CA ASP A 13 22.92 22.74 -9.98
C ASP A 13 23.51 21.55 -9.21
N GLU A 14 24.12 21.81 -8.05
CA GLU A 14 24.70 20.75 -7.22
C GLU A 14 23.61 19.78 -6.72
N LEU A 15 22.50 20.33 -6.23
CA LEU A 15 21.35 19.54 -5.79
C LEU A 15 20.69 18.80 -6.96
N PHE A 16 20.63 19.44 -8.14
CA PHE A 16 20.09 18.84 -9.36
C PHE A 16 20.94 17.64 -9.83
N HIS A 17 22.26 17.78 -9.88
CA HIS A 17 23.16 16.69 -10.25
C HIS A 17 23.09 15.53 -9.24
N LEU A 18 23.07 15.84 -7.94
CA LEU A 18 22.91 14.84 -6.88
C LEU A 18 21.60 14.06 -7.02
N TYR A 19 20.49 14.76 -7.30
CA TYR A 19 19.19 14.12 -7.51
C TYR A 19 19.18 13.25 -8.77
N THR A 20 19.76 13.74 -9.86
CA THR A 20 19.85 13.00 -11.13
C THR A 20 20.67 11.72 -10.97
N GLU A 21 21.81 11.80 -10.27
CA GLU A 21 22.64 10.63 -9.95
C GLU A 21 21.89 9.63 -9.06
N TYR A 22 21.20 10.11 -8.02
CA TYR A 22 20.36 9.28 -7.17
C TYR A 22 19.30 8.50 -7.98
N GLN A 23 18.59 9.18 -8.89
CA GLN A 23 17.60 8.54 -9.75
C GLN A 23 18.23 7.52 -10.69
N LEU A 24 19.37 7.85 -11.30
CA LEU A 24 20.12 6.93 -12.16
C LEU A 24 20.52 5.65 -11.40
N CYS A 25 21.04 5.79 -10.17
CA CYS A 25 21.36 4.65 -9.31
C CYS A 25 20.13 3.81 -8.98
N LYS A 26 18.99 4.45 -8.70
CA LYS A 26 17.72 3.76 -8.37
C LYS A 26 17.23 2.93 -9.57
N VAL A 27 17.21 3.51 -10.78
CA VAL A 27 16.81 2.81 -12.00
C VAL A 27 17.76 1.65 -12.30
N LYS A 28 19.08 1.85 -12.20
CA LYS A 28 20.08 0.79 -12.40
C LYS A 28 19.91 -0.38 -11.43
N LYS A 29 19.68 -0.09 -10.14
CA LYS A 29 19.55 -1.11 -9.07
C LYS A 29 18.21 -1.84 -9.08
N ASN A 30 17.15 -1.26 -9.64
CA ASN A 30 15.84 -1.92 -9.68
C ASN A 30 15.90 -3.15 -10.58
N LYS A 31 15.49 -4.30 -10.02
CA LYS A 31 15.29 -5.54 -10.79
C LYS A 31 14.07 -5.36 -11.72
N PRO A 32 14.08 -5.98 -12.91
CA PRO A 32 12.95 -5.94 -13.85
C PRO A 32 11.61 -6.36 -13.22
N SER A 33 11.62 -7.17 -12.15
CA SER A 33 10.39 -7.59 -11.47
C SER A 33 9.67 -6.48 -10.69
N LEU A 34 10.32 -5.35 -10.42
CA LEU A 34 9.75 -4.26 -9.60
C LEU A 34 9.27 -3.06 -10.44
N TRP A 35 9.72 -3.01 -11.69
CA TRP A 35 9.35 -2.03 -12.70
C TRP A 35 8.81 -2.82 -13.87
N ASN A 36 7.49 -2.74 -14.15
CA ASN A 36 6.88 -3.41 -15.30
C ASN A 36 7.35 -2.87 -16.67
N ALA A 37 8.43 -2.09 -16.69
CA ALA A 37 9.07 -1.61 -17.89
C ALA A 37 9.90 -2.74 -18.50
N ASP A 38 9.85 -2.89 -19.81
CA ASP A 38 10.76 -3.80 -20.49
C ASP A 38 12.22 -3.29 -20.39
N ASP A 39 13.19 -4.15 -20.69
CA ASP A 39 14.61 -3.76 -20.63
C ASP A 39 14.93 -2.60 -21.58
N THR A 40 14.14 -2.43 -22.64
CA THR A 40 14.26 -1.34 -23.62
C THR A 40 13.93 0.01 -23.00
N GLU A 41 12.78 0.13 -22.35
CA GLU A 41 12.32 1.32 -21.63
C GLU A 41 13.26 1.66 -20.47
N LYS A 42 13.73 0.64 -19.74
CA LYS A 42 14.72 0.83 -18.68
C LYS A 42 16.03 1.42 -19.23
N ASN A 43 16.53 0.88 -20.34
CA ASN A 43 17.75 1.38 -20.98
C ASN A 43 17.56 2.78 -21.57
N ALA A 44 16.40 3.07 -22.14
CA ALA A 44 16.06 4.41 -22.61
C ALA A 44 16.08 5.41 -21.46
N LEU A 45 15.50 5.07 -20.30
CA LEU A 45 15.50 5.95 -19.12
C LEU A 45 16.92 6.15 -18.56
N ILE A 46 17.73 5.09 -18.51
CA ILE A 46 19.15 5.20 -18.12
C ILE A 46 19.90 6.14 -19.07
N SER A 47 19.67 6.02 -20.38
CA SER A 47 20.29 6.88 -21.39
C SER A 47 19.91 8.35 -21.18
N ILE A 48 18.60 8.64 -21.03
CA ILE A 48 18.09 10.00 -20.77
C ILE A 48 18.72 10.58 -19.51
N LEU A 49 18.68 9.85 -18.39
CA LEU A 49 19.23 10.34 -17.12
C LEU A 49 20.75 10.55 -17.19
N THR A 50 21.47 9.73 -17.95
CA THR A 50 22.91 9.90 -18.17
C THR A 50 23.21 11.17 -18.97
N GLN A 51 22.39 11.49 -19.98
CA GLN A 51 22.51 12.74 -20.73
C GLN A 51 22.19 13.96 -19.85
N CYS A 52 21.15 13.87 -19.00
CA CYS A 52 20.80 14.94 -18.06
C CYS A 52 21.91 15.26 -17.06
N GLN A 53 22.81 14.33 -16.73
CA GLN A 53 23.93 14.59 -15.83
C GLN A 53 24.91 15.64 -16.37
N GLN A 54 24.95 15.85 -17.69
CA GLN A 54 25.89 16.78 -18.34
C GLN A 54 25.27 18.15 -18.62
N ILE A 55 23.98 18.35 -18.28
CA ILE A 55 23.22 19.56 -18.59
C ILE A 55 22.97 20.32 -17.29
N ASN A 56 23.11 21.64 -17.31
CA ASN A 56 22.73 22.52 -16.20
C ASN A 56 21.20 22.46 -15.96
N GLY A 57 20.78 22.55 -14.69
CA GLY A 57 19.38 22.36 -14.32
C GLY A 57 18.43 23.37 -14.95
N ASP A 58 18.83 24.65 -15.02
CA ASP A 58 18.04 25.73 -15.62
C ASP A 58 17.89 25.53 -17.13
N THR A 59 18.93 25.08 -17.83
CA THR A 59 18.85 24.72 -19.25
C THR A 59 17.85 23.59 -19.48
N LEU A 60 17.93 22.52 -18.68
CA LEU A 60 17.00 21.39 -18.80
C LEU A 60 15.56 21.81 -18.50
N ARG A 61 15.35 22.64 -17.46
CA ARG A 61 14.03 23.20 -17.14
C ARG A 61 13.48 24.02 -18.30
N SER A 62 14.28 24.90 -18.89
CA SER A 62 13.87 25.72 -20.03
C SER A 62 13.44 24.86 -21.21
N VAL A 63 14.23 23.83 -21.57
CA VAL A 63 13.92 22.93 -22.67
C VAL A 63 12.66 22.11 -22.39
N MET A 64 12.50 21.59 -21.17
CA MET A 64 11.31 20.81 -20.79
C MET A 64 10.04 21.67 -20.78
N ASN A 65 10.12 22.91 -20.31
CA ASN A 65 9.01 23.85 -20.36
C ASN A 65 8.62 24.15 -21.81
N ASP A 66 9.58 24.43 -22.68
CA ASP A 66 9.33 24.68 -24.11
C ASP A 66 8.70 23.46 -24.80
N ILE A 67 9.19 22.25 -24.53
CA ILE A 67 8.56 21.01 -25.03
C ILE A 67 7.12 20.89 -24.52
N PHE A 68 6.88 21.14 -23.24
CA PHE A 68 5.56 21.00 -22.64
C PHE A 68 4.57 22.03 -23.22
N GLU A 69 4.94 23.30 -23.28
CA GLU A 69 4.14 24.38 -23.85
C GLU A 69 3.79 24.12 -25.32
N ASN A 70 4.78 23.73 -26.14
CA ASN A 70 4.57 23.43 -27.56
C ASN A 70 3.79 22.13 -27.79
N SER A 71 3.82 21.18 -26.84
CA SER A 71 3.04 19.94 -26.92
C SER A 71 1.55 20.17 -26.66
N VAL A 72 1.21 21.16 -25.82
CA VAL A 72 -0.18 21.51 -25.48
C VAL A 72 -0.81 22.38 -26.56
N ALA A 73 -0.05 23.31 -27.15
CA ALA A 73 -0.56 24.24 -28.16
C ALA A 73 -1.14 23.54 -29.43
N LYS A 74 -0.62 22.36 -29.80
CA LYS A 74 -1.07 21.63 -31.00
C LYS A 74 -2.46 21.01 -30.90
N TYR A 75 -3.08 20.96 -29.73
CA TYR A 75 -4.42 20.36 -29.54
C TYR A 75 -5.56 21.37 -29.45
N THR A 76 -5.27 22.64 -29.18
CA THR A 76 -6.31 23.67 -28.97
C THR A 76 -6.81 24.33 -30.25
N ASP A 77 -6.02 24.38 -31.33
CA ASP A 77 -6.36 25.19 -32.50
C ASP A 77 -7.21 24.46 -33.57
N ASN A 78 -7.34 23.13 -33.48
CA ASN A 78 -8.09 22.35 -34.49
C ASN A 78 -9.57 22.13 -34.19
N THR A 79 -10.12 22.68 -33.09
CA THR A 79 -11.54 22.48 -32.74
C THR A 79 -12.44 23.71 -32.94
N SER A 80 -11.89 24.84 -33.41
CA SER A 80 -12.68 26.07 -33.63
C SER A 80 -12.80 26.51 -35.10
N ALA A 81 -12.40 25.67 -36.05
CA ALA A 81 -12.67 25.90 -37.46
C ALA A 81 -13.85 25.03 -37.94
N MET A 82 -15.02 25.68 -37.99
CA MET A 82 -15.92 25.62 -39.15
C MET A 82 -16.72 24.32 -39.38
N ILE A 83 -17.85 24.20 -38.69
CA ILE A 83 -19.07 23.62 -39.30
C ILE A 83 -19.83 24.82 -39.88
N GLU A 84 -19.50 25.19 -41.11
CA GLU A 84 -20.33 26.09 -41.93
C GLU A 84 -20.94 25.25 -43.06
N TYR A 85 -22.26 25.19 -43.09
CA TYR A 85 -23.06 24.39 -44.01
C TYR A 85 -23.05 24.98 -45.43
N HIS A 86 -22.85 24.10 -46.42
CA HIS A 86 -23.38 24.11 -47.79
C HIS A 86 -23.54 25.45 -48.55
N GLN A 87 -22.73 25.64 -49.61
CA GLN A 87 -23.24 25.92 -50.97
C GLN A 87 -22.17 25.65 -52.05
N ALA A 88 -22.62 25.08 -53.16
CA ALA A 88 -21.81 24.65 -54.31
C ALA A 88 -21.74 25.75 -55.41
N PRO A 89 -21.12 25.51 -56.58
CA PRO A 89 -19.75 25.87 -56.90
C PRO A 89 -19.66 26.92 -58.03
N GLN A 90 -18.66 27.80 -58.01
CA GLN A 90 -18.18 28.44 -59.24
C GLN A 90 -16.66 28.47 -59.31
N HIS A 91 -16.18 28.04 -60.48
CA HIS A 91 -14.82 28.15 -60.98
C HIS A 91 -14.29 29.58 -60.85
N THR A 92 -13.03 29.73 -60.44
CA THR A 92 -11.99 30.43 -61.21
C THR A 92 -10.61 30.10 -60.68
N ASP A 93 -9.68 30.04 -61.62
CA ASP A 93 -8.25 29.82 -61.44
C ASP A 93 -7.58 30.91 -60.57
N SER A 94 -6.45 30.53 -59.95
CA SER A 94 -5.17 31.28 -59.98
C SER A 94 -4.48 31.45 -58.61
N SER A 95 -3.27 30.90 -58.58
CA SER A 95 -2.04 31.44 -57.95
C SER A 95 -1.80 31.31 -56.43
N SER A 96 -0.69 30.60 -56.16
CA SER A 96 0.46 31.05 -55.35
C SER A 96 0.29 31.35 -53.86
N SER A 97 0.77 30.41 -53.03
CA SER A 97 1.67 30.66 -51.87
C SER A 97 2.00 29.32 -51.19
N ARG A 98 3.20 28.77 -51.42
CA ARG A 98 4.40 28.88 -50.57
C ARG A 98 4.27 28.13 -49.22
N THR A 99 4.39 26.80 -49.30
CA THR A 99 4.67 25.89 -48.18
C THR A 99 6.14 26.01 -47.75
N PRO A 100 6.48 25.98 -46.43
CA PRO A 100 7.86 25.90 -45.98
C PRO A 100 8.40 24.47 -46.19
N GLN A 101 9.54 24.37 -46.87
CA GLN A 101 10.29 23.11 -47.01
C GLN A 101 10.85 22.67 -45.65
N VAL A 102 10.48 21.46 -45.22
CA VAL A 102 11.20 20.72 -44.19
C VAL A 102 12.35 19.99 -44.86
N ILE A 103 13.58 20.29 -44.42
CA ILE A 103 14.80 19.59 -44.82
C ILE A 103 14.75 18.18 -44.21
N MET A 104 14.44 17.19 -45.05
CA MET A 104 14.65 15.78 -44.73
C MET A 104 15.99 15.34 -45.33
N ASN A 105 16.92 14.97 -44.46
CA ASN A 105 18.15 14.30 -44.86
C ASN A 105 17.82 12.86 -45.27
N SER A 106 17.99 12.59 -46.56
CA SER A 106 17.94 11.26 -47.14
C SER A 106 19.21 10.47 -46.79
N THR A 107 19.06 9.41 -46.01
CA THR A 107 19.95 8.25 -46.10
C THR A 107 19.23 7.18 -46.91
N LYS A 108 19.75 6.95 -48.12
CA LYS A 108 19.50 5.74 -48.91
C LYS A 108 20.03 4.55 -48.11
N ASP A 109 19.27 3.46 -48.06
CA ASP A 109 19.76 2.12 -48.36
C ASP A 109 18.59 1.14 -48.42
N ASN A 110 18.49 0.49 -49.59
CA ASN A 110 18.13 -0.91 -49.86
C ASN A 110 16.84 -1.46 -49.24
N ASP A 111 15.83 -1.75 -50.06
CA ASP A 111 15.70 -2.96 -50.90
C ASP A 111 14.67 -3.89 -50.24
N ASP A 112 13.72 -4.28 -51.07
CA ASP A 112 12.90 -5.49 -51.04
C ASP A 112 11.39 -5.23 -51.08
N GLY A 113 10.80 -5.76 -52.15
CA GLY A 113 9.43 -5.54 -52.55
C GLY A 113 8.50 -6.56 -51.92
N THR A 114 7.29 -6.12 -51.56
CA THR A 114 6.12 -7.01 -51.55
C THR A 114 4.84 -6.21 -51.78
N ASP A 115 3.97 -6.82 -52.57
CA ASP A 115 2.68 -6.42 -53.12
C ASP A 115 1.66 -5.81 -52.13
N PRO A 116 0.70 -4.96 -52.58
CA PRO A 116 -0.40 -4.46 -51.77
C PRO A 116 -1.72 -5.19 -52.10
N GLU A 117 -2.24 -5.98 -51.16
CA GLU A 117 -3.60 -6.49 -51.27
C GLU A 117 -4.30 -6.61 -49.89
N ALA A 118 -5.62 -6.37 -49.88
CA ALA A 118 -6.57 -6.34 -48.75
C ALA A 118 -6.55 -5.03 -47.90
N SER A 119 -7.28 -3.98 -48.26
CA SER A 119 -8.76 -3.81 -48.18
C SER A 119 -9.41 -4.16 -46.85
N ARG A 120 -9.92 -3.09 -46.20
CA ARG A 120 -11.28 -2.93 -45.63
C ARG A 120 -11.83 -4.03 -44.72
N GLU A 121 -12.08 -3.66 -43.47
CA GLU A 121 -13.35 -3.90 -42.73
C GLU A 121 -13.25 -3.17 -41.37
N ALA A 122 -14.01 -2.09 -41.18
CA ALA A 122 -15.39 -2.04 -40.69
C ALA A 122 -15.44 -1.71 -39.19
N ALA A 123 -15.80 -0.45 -38.94
CA ALA A 123 -16.36 0.02 -37.69
C ALA A 123 -17.72 -0.66 -37.44
N THR A 124 -18.00 -1.03 -36.19
CA THR A 124 -19.24 -0.73 -35.44
C THR A 124 -19.37 -1.68 -34.25
N SER A 125 -19.49 -1.13 -33.04
CA SER A 125 -20.23 -1.81 -31.96
C SER A 125 -20.73 -0.77 -30.97
N SER A 126 -22.05 -0.65 -30.97
CA SER A 126 -22.87 0.33 -30.27
C SER A 126 -22.95 0.10 -28.76
N ILE A 127 -22.99 1.22 -28.05
CA ILE A 127 -23.34 1.37 -26.65
C ILE A 127 -24.80 0.91 -26.42
N HIS A 128 -25.01 0.03 -25.45
CA HIS A 128 -26.34 -0.30 -24.91
C HIS A 128 -26.38 0.06 -23.42
N THR A 129 -26.87 1.26 -23.12
CA THR A 129 -27.20 1.71 -21.76
C THR A 129 -28.63 1.29 -21.44
N LYS A 130 -28.77 0.28 -20.57
CA LYS A 130 -30.08 -0.14 -20.04
C LYS A 130 -30.32 0.55 -18.70
N THR A 131 -31.11 1.62 -18.75
CA THR A 131 -31.63 2.39 -17.62
C THR A 131 -32.65 1.54 -16.86
N HIS A 132 -32.37 1.20 -15.60
CA HIS A 132 -33.36 0.65 -14.68
C HIS A 132 -33.66 1.65 -13.57
N HIS A 133 -34.87 2.22 -13.65
CA HIS A 133 -35.58 2.90 -12.57
C HIS A 133 -36.01 1.89 -11.49
N ILE A 134 -35.62 2.11 -10.23
CA ILE A 134 -36.26 1.55 -9.03
C ILE A 134 -36.17 2.66 -7.96
N SER A 135 -37.20 3.48 -7.84
CA SER A 135 -38.34 3.35 -6.92
C SER A 135 -37.95 3.31 -5.44
N SER A 136 -38.28 4.43 -4.79
CA SER A 136 -38.22 4.70 -3.36
C SER A 136 -39.14 3.75 -2.58
N GLY A 137 -38.57 2.96 -1.67
CA GLY A 137 -39.30 2.16 -0.70
C GLY A 137 -38.56 2.15 0.64
N GLY A 138 -39.11 2.85 1.63
CA GLY A 138 -38.57 2.90 2.99
C GLY A 138 -38.62 1.53 3.66
N VAL A 139 -37.48 1.09 4.19
CA VAL A 139 -37.37 -0.15 4.97
C VAL A 139 -37.00 0.22 6.40
N LYS A 140 -37.96 0.03 7.31
CA LYS A 140 -37.77 0.02 8.76
C LYS A 140 -36.95 -1.22 9.13
N ASN A 141 -35.70 -1.03 9.57
CA ASN A 141 -34.92 -2.11 10.16
C ASN A 141 -35.30 -2.27 11.64
N LYS A 142 -36.16 -3.25 11.93
CA LYS A 142 -36.19 -3.93 13.24
C LYS A 142 -35.21 -5.11 13.15
N PHE A 143 -34.15 -5.06 13.94
CA PHE A 143 -33.37 -6.26 14.26
C PHE A 143 -33.72 -6.66 15.69
N ASP A 144 -34.55 -7.68 15.80
CA ASP A 144 -34.86 -8.36 17.06
C ASP A 144 -33.68 -9.28 17.44
N ASN A 145 -33.12 -9.00 18.61
CA ASN A 145 -32.19 -9.88 19.33
C ASN A 145 -32.99 -10.95 20.05
N ALA A 146 -32.86 -12.22 19.64
CA ALA A 146 -33.08 -13.38 20.53
C ALA A 146 -32.66 -14.68 19.84
N ALA A 147 -31.59 -15.31 20.34
CA ALA A 147 -31.45 -16.76 20.29
C ALA A 147 -30.52 -17.23 21.41
N VAL A 148 -31.14 -17.45 22.57
CA VAL A 148 -30.67 -18.29 23.66
C VAL A 148 -30.46 -19.72 23.13
N SER A 149 -29.30 -20.33 23.34
CA SER A 149 -29.23 -21.80 23.30
C SER A 149 -28.12 -22.39 24.18
N LYS A 150 -28.59 -22.87 25.34
CA LYS A 150 -28.30 -24.15 26.02
C LYS A 150 -26.86 -24.52 26.38
N ARG A 151 -26.61 -24.34 27.69
CA ARG A 151 -25.64 -25.06 28.53
C ARG A 151 -25.66 -26.56 28.26
N ASN A 152 -24.48 -27.15 28.06
CA ASN A 152 -24.28 -28.59 28.18
C ASN A 152 -23.46 -28.90 29.44
N ILE A 153 -23.90 -29.98 30.07
CA ILE A 153 -23.68 -30.44 31.43
C ILE A 153 -22.38 -31.29 31.48
N LEU A 154 -21.59 -31.08 32.51
CA LEU A 154 -20.45 -31.91 32.94
C LEU A 154 -20.86 -33.35 33.29
N PRO A 155 -19.98 -34.34 33.08
CA PRO A 155 -19.96 -35.56 33.89
C PRO A 155 -18.81 -35.54 34.93
N PRO A 156 -18.93 -36.31 36.05
CA PRO A 156 -18.11 -36.14 37.25
C PRO A 156 -16.87 -37.07 37.34
N SER A 157 -15.87 -36.54 38.05
CA SER A 157 -14.78 -37.14 38.85
C SER A 157 -14.48 -38.66 38.83
N ILE A 158 -13.17 -38.97 38.72
CA ILE A 158 -12.53 -40.21 39.22
C ILE A 158 -11.44 -39.83 40.23
N PRO A 159 -11.41 -40.40 41.45
CA PRO A 159 -10.32 -40.22 42.40
C PRO A 159 -9.22 -41.26 42.19
N ARG A 160 -7.94 -40.86 42.16
CA ARG A 160 -6.81 -41.79 42.27
C ARG A 160 -5.96 -41.49 43.52
N ARG A 161 -6.01 -42.46 44.45
CA ARG A 161 -4.94 -42.88 45.40
C ARG A 161 -3.56 -42.72 44.75
N GLY A 162 -2.51 -42.23 45.39
CA GLY A 162 -2.06 -42.48 46.75
C GLY A 162 -0.82 -43.40 46.68
N GLY A 163 0.37 -42.84 46.86
CA GLY A 163 1.63 -43.58 46.93
C GLY A 163 2.72 -42.70 47.57
N PRO A 164 3.33 -43.12 48.71
CA PRO A 164 4.35 -42.35 49.39
C PRO A 164 5.74 -42.71 48.84
N SER A 165 6.54 -41.69 48.52
CA SER A 165 7.99 -41.87 48.34
C SER A 165 8.71 -40.96 49.34
N ALA A 166 9.43 -41.62 50.24
CA ALA A 166 10.26 -41.01 51.26
C ALA A 166 11.52 -40.42 50.61
N GLY A 167 11.83 -39.16 50.90
CA GLY A 167 13.04 -38.51 50.42
C GLY A 167 13.29 -37.14 51.03
N ILE A 168 14.14 -37.12 52.06
CA ILE A 168 15.10 -36.07 52.45
C ILE A 168 14.53 -34.66 52.77
N PRO A 169 14.58 -34.20 54.04
CA PRO A 169 14.15 -32.85 54.41
C PRO A 169 15.21 -31.81 53.99
N ARG A 170 14.99 -31.15 52.85
CA ARG A 170 15.67 -29.88 52.52
C ARG A 170 14.85 -28.70 53.07
N SER A 171 15.57 -27.79 53.73
CA SER A 171 15.16 -26.50 54.29
C SER A 171 13.90 -25.88 53.64
N ARG A 172 12.83 -25.81 54.43
CA ARG A 172 11.44 -25.54 54.01
C ARG A 172 11.02 -24.07 54.12
N ARG A 173 11.96 -23.11 54.05
CA ARG A 173 11.63 -21.68 54.23
C ARG A 173 11.83 -20.75 53.03
N GLU A 174 12.47 -21.21 51.95
CA GLU A 174 12.68 -20.34 50.77
C GLU A 174 11.89 -20.78 49.51
N ILE A 175 11.51 -22.05 49.39
CA ILE A 175 10.80 -22.58 48.20
C ILE A 175 9.29 -22.18 48.17
N LYS A 176 8.73 -21.70 49.29
CA LYS A 176 7.30 -21.32 49.33
C LYS A 176 6.99 -19.99 48.66
N LYS A 177 7.95 -19.08 48.48
CA LYS A 177 7.72 -17.79 47.80
C LYS A 177 7.82 -17.90 46.27
N GLU A 178 8.56 -18.88 45.75
CA GLU A 178 8.75 -19.03 44.30
C GLU A 178 7.62 -19.85 43.63
N LYS A 179 7.03 -20.83 44.34
CA LYS A 179 5.86 -21.56 43.84
C LYS A 179 4.59 -20.70 43.77
N GLN A 180 4.43 -19.74 44.67
CA GLN A 180 3.22 -18.91 44.71
C GLN A 180 3.15 -17.91 43.54
N LYS A 181 4.31 -17.49 43.00
CA LYS A 181 4.40 -16.57 41.87
C LYS A 181 4.13 -17.23 40.51
N HIS A 182 4.20 -18.56 40.44
CA HIS A 182 3.96 -19.33 39.21
C HIS A 182 2.49 -19.75 39.05
N ASP A 183 1.75 -19.89 40.15
CA ASP A 183 0.31 -20.21 40.14
C ASP A 183 -0.56 -18.99 39.83
N GLU A 184 -0.16 -17.77 40.21
CA GLU A 184 -0.91 -16.53 39.89
C GLU A 184 -0.88 -16.19 38.39
N THR A 185 0.26 -16.37 37.71
CA THR A 185 0.37 -16.15 36.25
C THR A 185 -0.42 -17.18 35.45
N ALA A 186 -0.52 -18.42 35.93
CA ALA A 186 -1.29 -19.47 35.26
C ALA A 186 -2.81 -19.20 35.32
N ALA A 187 -3.30 -18.61 36.42
CA ALA A 187 -4.72 -18.28 36.58
C ALA A 187 -5.15 -17.08 35.69
N GLU A 188 -4.29 -16.07 35.50
CA GLU A 188 -4.58 -14.94 34.60
C GLU A 188 -4.61 -15.35 33.12
N ASP A 189 -3.78 -16.31 32.72
CA ASP A 189 -3.73 -16.80 31.34
C ASP A 189 -4.93 -17.69 30.96
N GLU A 190 -5.52 -18.41 31.92
CA GLU A 190 -6.74 -19.20 31.66
C GLU A 190 -7.96 -18.33 31.37
N ASP A 191 -8.14 -17.20 32.08
CA ASP A 191 -9.30 -16.32 31.91
C ASP A 191 -9.28 -15.59 30.55
N MET A 192 -8.09 -15.22 30.06
CA MET A 192 -7.94 -14.51 28.78
C MET A 192 -7.91 -15.44 27.56
N SER A 193 -7.78 -16.75 27.76
CA SER A 193 -7.85 -17.75 26.68
C SER A 193 -9.21 -17.76 25.95
N GLY A 194 -10.26 -17.21 26.58
CA GLY A 194 -11.58 -17.04 25.98
C GLY A 194 -11.70 -15.84 25.02
N ALA A 195 -10.82 -14.84 25.13
CA ALA A 195 -10.91 -13.60 24.35
C ALA A 195 -10.36 -13.76 22.91
N LEU A 196 -9.43 -14.68 22.71
CA LEU A 196 -8.84 -15.00 21.41
C LEU A 196 -9.32 -16.35 20.88
N PRO A 197 -9.61 -16.48 19.56
CA PRO A 197 -9.72 -17.79 18.96
C PRO A 197 -8.45 -18.61 19.23
N LYS A 198 -8.58 -19.89 19.59
CA LYS A 198 -7.46 -20.78 19.97
C LYS A 198 -6.29 -20.74 18.98
N ASN A 199 -6.58 -20.64 17.68
CA ASN A 199 -5.55 -20.55 16.65
C ASN A 199 -4.76 -19.25 16.74
N ASN A 200 -5.42 -18.11 16.94
CA ASN A 200 -4.78 -16.80 17.09
C ASN A 200 -3.91 -16.74 18.35
N TYR A 201 -4.38 -17.35 19.44
CA TYR A 201 -3.60 -17.49 20.68
C TYR A 201 -2.33 -18.31 20.44
N LYS A 202 -2.43 -19.45 19.76
CA LYS A 202 -1.28 -20.29 19.41
C LYS A 202 -0.24 -19.53 18.58
N GLU A 203 -0.67 -18.77 17.59
CA GLU A 203 0.21 -17.92 16.76
C GLU A 203 0.92 -16.86 17.62
N MET A 204 0.19 -16.20 18.53
CA MET A 204 0.76 -15.21 19.45
C MET A 204 1.86 -15.83 20.33
N VAL A 205 1.56 -16.97 20.98
CA VAL A 205 2.53 -17.70 21.81
C VAL A 205 3.75 -18.13 21.00
N GLN A 206 3.55 -18.61 19.78
CA GLN A 206 4.65 -19.00 18.89
C GLN A 206 5.53 -17.80 18.53
N MET A 207 4.94 -16.63 18.26
CA MET A 207 5.69 -15.41 17.97
C MET A 207 6.54 -14.97 19.16
N ILE A 208 5.97 -15.00 20.37
CA ILE A 208 6.65 -14.64 21.62
C ILE A 208 7.76 -15.65 21.94
N HIS A 209 7.55 -16.95 21.69
CA HIS A 209 8.59 -17.95 21.91
C HIS A 209 9.79 -17.79 20.97
N GLN A 210 9.59 -17.16 19.79
CA GLN A 210 10.62 -16.94 18.78
C GLN A 210 10.88 -15.44 18.54
N VAL A 211 11.03 -14.65 19.61
CA VAL A 211 11.10 -13.16 19.56
C VAL A 211 11.96 -12.64 18.41
N GLU A 212 13.22 -13.06 18.32
CA GLU A 212 14.16 -12.51 17.31
C GLU A 212 13.73 -12.83 15.88
N ARG A 213 13.28 -14.07 15.64
CA ARG A 213 12.76 -14.47 14.32
C ARG A 213 11.51 -13.67 13.97
N SER A 214 10.62 -13.48 14.94
CA SER A 214 9.40 -12.70 14.79
C SER A 214 9.70 -11.23 14.50
N LYS A 215 10.68 -10.63 15.20
CA LYS A 215 11.14 -9.25 14.95
C LYS A 215 11.64 -9.08 13.51
N VAL A 216 12.50 -9.98 13.03
CA VAL A 216 13.03 -9.93 11.65
C VAL A 216 11.89 -10.03 10.63
N MET A 217 10.98 -10.99 10.83
CA MET A 217 9.83 -11.18 9.96
C MET A 217 8.93 -9.93 9.95
N LEU A 218 8.60 -9.36 11.11
CA LEU A 218 7.73 -8.19 11.19
C LEU A 218 8.38 -6.95 10.59
N ARG A 219 9.68 -6.71 10.83
CA ARG A 219 10.43 -5.63 10.16
C ARG A 219 10.34 -5.78 8.64
N GLN A 220 10.55 -6.99 8.12
CA GLN A 220 10.44 -7.25 6.67
C GLN A 220 9.03 -6.94 6.14
N ARG A 221 7.97 -7.33 6.86
CA ARG A 221 6.59 -6.95 6.50
C ARG A 221 6.41 -5.44 6.45
N VAL A 222 6.83 -4.76 7.53
CA VAL A 222 6.76 -3.29 7.65
C VAL A 222 7.42 -2.63 6.45
N TYR A 223 8.67 -2.98 6.14
CA TYR A 223 9.39 -2.38 5.00
C TYR A 223 8.71 -2.61 3.66
N THR A 224 8.31 -3.86 3.43
CA THR A 224 7.73 -4.27 2.13
C THR A 224 6.38 -3.58 1.91
N ILE A 225 5.61 -3.37 2.98
CA ILE A 225 4.27 -2.76 2.92
C ILE A 225 4.33 -1.24 3.01
N ASN A 226 5.32 -0.65 3.69
CA ASN A 226 5.42 0.80 3.84
C ASN A 226 5.50 1.52 2.49
N GLY A 227 6.24 0.95 1.54
CA GLY A 227 6.33 1.42 0.15
C GLY A 227 5.14 1.02 -0.72
N SER A 228 4.28 0.11 -0.25
CA SER A 228 3.15 -0.42 -1.02
C SER A 228 1.92 0.49 -1.05
N PHE A 229 1.98 1.63 -0.37
CA PHE A 229 0.89 2.59 -0.35
C PHE A 229 1.45 4.00 -0.25
N ILE A 230 1.01 4.90 -1.12
CA ILE A 230 1.38 6.32 -1.09
C ILE A 230 0.09 7.13 -1.16
N ILE A 231 -0.07 8.06 -0.23
CA ILE A 231 -1.13 9.08 -0.27
C ILE A 231 -0.45 10.40 -0.62
N ASN A 232 -0.66 10.88 -1.85
CA ASN A 232 -0.18 12.21 -2.23
C ASN A 232 -1.26 13.23 -1.88
N LEU A 233 -1.05 13.97 -0.79
CA LEU A 233 -1.94 15.06 -0.35
C LEU A 233 -1.32 16.40 -0.77
N SER A 234 -1.32 16.69 -2.07
CA SER A 234 -1.04 18.05 -2.53
C SER A 234 -2.33 18.87 -2.44
N SER A 235 -2.26 20.09 -1.90
CA SER A 235 -3.40 21.02 -1.81
C SER A 235 -3.91 21.45 -3.19
N THR A 236 -3.10 21.29 -4.23
CA THR A 236 -3.32 21.86 -5.56
C THR A 236 -3.61 20.81 -6.63
N VAL A 237 -3.23 19.54 -6.40
CA VAL A 237 -3.40 18.43 -7.36
C VAL A 237 -4.29 17.38 -6.72
N LYS A 238 -5.29 16.88 -7.48
CA LYS A 238 -6.16 15.75 -7.09
C LYS A 238 -5.35 14.72 -6.31
N GLY A 239 -5.76 14.40 -5.08
CA GLY A 239 -5.02 13.43 -4.28
C GLY A 239 -4.92 12.12 -5.05
N THR A 240 -3.71 11.57 -5.14
CA THR A 240 -3.51 10.30 -5.83
C THR A 240 -3.20 9.22 -4.80
N PHE A 241 -3.89 8.09 -4.93
CA PHE A 241 -3.56 6.86 -4.24
C PHE A 241 -2.75 6.00 -5.19
N SER A 242 -1.63 5.47 -4.70
CA SER A 242 -0.90 4.40 -5.38
C SER A 242 -0.78 3.24 -4.41
N VAL A 243 -1.31 2.08 -4.81
CA VAL A 243 -1.23 0.85 -4.01
C VAL A 243 -0.24 -0.10 -4.69
N LEU A 244 1.05 -0.03 -4.39
CA LEU A 244 2.01 -0.86 -5.11
C LEU A 244 1.90 -2.35 -4.74
N HIS A 245 2.35 -3.21 -5.66
CA HIS A 245 2.60 -4.61 -5.35
C HIS A 245 3.75 -4.71 -4.37
N TYR A 246 3.53 -5.44 -3.29
CA TYR A 246 4.61 -5.75 -2.36
C TYR A 246 5.35 -6.95 -2.95
N GLY A 247 6.68 -6.91 -2.94
CA GLY A 247 7.48 -8.06 -3.31
C GLY A 247 7.22 -9.24 -2.36
N SER A 248 7.51 -10.47 -2.80
CA SER A 248 7.38 -11.64 -1.93
C SER A 248 8.18 -11.45 -0.63
N CYS A 249 7.53 -11.64 0.51
CA CYS A 249 8.16 -11.55 1.83
C CYS A 249 8.50 -12.96 2.31
N PRO A 250 9.78 -13.34 2.44
CA PRO A 250 10.16 -14.66 2.91
C PRO A 250 9.51 -14.99 4.25
N GLY A 251 8.96 -16.20 4.36
CA GLY A 251 8.33 -16.69 5.60
C GLY A 251 7.00 -16.04 5.96
N THR A 252 6.39 -15.25 5.07
CA THR A 252 5.03 -14.72 5.25
C THR A 252 4.15 -15.12 4.08
N SER A 253 2.94 -15.60 4.39
CA SER A 253 1.95 -15.88 3.34
C SER A 253 1.49 -14.59 2.67
N GLU A 254 1.25 -14.64 1.36
CA GLU A 254 0.70 -13.52 0.60
C GLU A 254 -0.60 -12.98 1.23
N LYS A 255 -1.46 -13.89 1.70
CA LYS A 255 -2.67 -13.55 2.46
C LYS A 255 -2.40 -12.66 3.68
N ASN A 256 -1.34 -12.93 4.44
CA ASN A 256 -1.01 -12.12 5.62
C ASN A 256 -0.42 -10.77 5.21
N MET A 257 0.37 -10.71 4.15
CA MET A 257 0.85 -9.43 3.60
C MET A 257 -0.32 -8.55 3.13
N TYR A 258 -1.31 -9.12 2.45
CA TYR A 258 -2.52 -8.38 2.06
C TYR A 258 -3.28 -7.83 3.27
N ARG A 259 -3.43 -8.63 4.34
CA ARG A 259 -4.09 -8.18 5.58
C ARG A 259 -3.31 -7.07 6.28
N CYS A 260 -1.99 -7.16 6.32
CA CYS A 260 -1.13 -6.10 6.86
C CYS A 260 -1.28 -4.81 6.04
N GLN A 261 -1.30 -4.91 4.70
CA GLN A 261 -1.48 -3.76 3.82
C GLN A 261 -2.87 -3.13 4.00
N GLU A 262 -3.92 -3.95 4.14
CA GLU A 262 -5.26 -3.47 4.44
C GLU A 262 -5.33 -2.69 5.76
N ASN A 263 -4.71 -3.21 6.82
CA ASN A 263 -4.59 -2.52 8.10
C ASN A 263 -3.83 -1.19 7.96
N LEU A 264 -2.71 -1.17 7.23
CA LEU A 264 -1.91 0.05 7.03
C LEU A 264 -2.65 1.10 6.18
N ILE A 265 -3.37 0.68 5.13
CA ILE A 265 -4.22 1.57 4.34
C ILE A 265 -5.28 2.19 5.25
N ALA A 266 -5.95 1.38 6.06
CA ALA A 266 -6.98 1.87 6.97
C ALA A 266 -6.43 2.87 7.99
N TYR A 267 -5.26 2.59 8.56
CA TYR A 267 -4.58 3.50 9.48
C TYR A 267 -4.24 4.85 8.83
N ARG A 268 -3.55 4.83 7.68
CA ARG A 268 -3.15 6.06 6.98
C ARG A 268 -4.35 6.85 6.47
N PHE A 269 -5.40 6.16 6.02
CA PHE A 269 -6.65 6.81 5.66
C PHE A 269 -7.32 7.44 6.89
N GLY A 270 -7.29 6.79 8.05
CA GLY A 270 -7.76 7.37 9.30
C GLY A 270 -6.98 8.63 9.69
N LYS A 271 -5.65 8.64 9.55
CA LYS A 271 -4.81 9.85 9.76
C LYS A 271 -5.16 10.97 8.79
N LEU A 272 -5.46 10.65 7.53
CA LEU A 272 -5.99 11.62 6.56
C LEU A 272 -7.33 12.22 7.06
N VAL A 273 -8.25 11.41 7.56
CA VAL A 273 -9.52 11.90 8.12
C VAL A 273 -9.28 12.80 9.33
N GLU A 274 -8.39 12.43 10.26
CA GLU A 274 -8.01 13.28 11.39
C GLU A 274 -7.47 14.65 10.92
N LYS A 275 -6.65 14.66 9.86
CA LYS A 275 -6.13 15.90 9.26
C LYS A 275 -7.24 16.75 8.64
N LEU A 276 -8.11 16.15 7.83
CA LEU A 276 -9.23 16.86 7.19
C LEU A 276 -10.18 17.49 8.24
N ASN A 277 -10.44 16.80 9.34
CA ASN A 277 -11.26 17.32 10.43
C ASN A 277 -10.61 18.50 11.19
N LYS A 278 -9.28 18.64 11.12
CA LYS A 278 -8.57 19.80 11.69
C LYS A 278 -8.56 21.00 10.73
N GLU A 279 -8.58 20.74 9.42
CA GLU A 279 -8.43 21.76 8.38
C GLU A 279 -9.77 22.29 7.85
N HIS A 280 -10.86 21.54 8.02
CA HIS A 280 -12.17 21.85 7.44
C HIS A 280 -13.31 21.65 8.43
N ALA A 281 -14.47 22.25 8.14
CA ALA A 281 -15.69 21.96 8.87
C ALA A 281 -16.09 20.48 8.72
N GLU A 282 -16.74 19.90 9.74
CA GLU A 282 -17.05 18.46 9.81
C GLU A 282 -17.75 17.93 8.54
N THR A 283 -18.74 18.66 8.03
CA THR A 283 -19.48 18.28 6.81
C THR A 283 -18.58 18.27 5.57
N GLU A 284 -17.68 19.24 5.45
CA GLU A 284 -16.75 19.34 4.32
C GLU A 284 -15.65 18.28 4.42
N ALA A 285 -15.08 18.07 5.60
CA ALA A 285 -14.09 17.04 5.87
C ALA A 285 -14.66 15.65 5.55
N TYR A 286 -15.90 15.37 5.95
CA TYR A 286 -16.59 14.13 5.63
C TYR A 286 -16.82 13.95 4.12
N ALA A 287 -17.23 14.99 3.41
CA ALA A 287 -17.42 14.95 1.96
C ALA A 287 -16.10 14.70 1.21
N LYS A 288 -15.02 15.38 1.61
CA LYS A 288 -13.66 15.18 1.07
C LYS A 288 -13.15 13.77 1.35
N ALA A 289 -13.28 13.29 2.58
CA ALA A 289 -12.91 11.93 2.96
C ALA A 289 -13.66 10.88 2.14
N LYS A 290 -14.97 11.05 1.93
CA LYS A 290 -15.77 10.16 1.09
C LYS A 290 -15.29 10.14 -0.36
N ARG A 291 -14.88 11.29 -0.92
CA ARG A 291 -14.29 11.37 -2.26
C ARG A 291 -12.96 10.61 -2.35
N TYR A 292 -12.06 10.82 -1.39
CA TYR A 292 -10.81 10.08 -1.31
C TYR A 292 -11.04 8.56 -1.19
N TYR A 293 -12.09 8.13 -0.49
CA TYR A 293 -12.44 6.71 -0.44
C TYR A 293 -12.86 6.16 -1.81
N GLN A 294 -13.63 6.92 -2.60
CA GLN A 294 -14.03 6.51 -3.94
C GLN A 294 -12.81 6.39 -4.88
N GLU A 295 -11.84 7.30 -4.75
CA GLU A 295 -10.57 7.26 -5.49
C GLU A 295 -9.75 6.04 -5.08
N LEU A 296 -9.60 5.79 -3.77
CA LEU A 296 -8.96 4.59 -3.24
C LEU A 296 -9.63 3.32 -3.80
N GLN A 297 -10.96 3.20 -3.72
CA GLN A 297 -11.68 2.05 -4.26
C GLN A 297 -11.48 1.86 -5.77
N SER A 298 -11.41 2.95 -6.53
CA SER A 298 -11.14 2.92 -7.97
C SER A 298 -9.74 2.41 -8.27
N GLU A 299 -8.73 2.88 -7.51
CA GLU A 299 -7.34 2.42 -7.65
C GLU A 299 -7.20 0.95 -7.27
N LEU A 300 -7.85 0.53 -6.19
CA LEU A 300 -7.86 -0.87 -5.76
C LEU A 300 -8.49 -1.78 -6.82
N LYS A 301 -9.62 -1.34 -7.39
CA LYS A 301 -10.29 -2.06 -8.48
C LYS A 301 -9.40 -2.14 -9.73
N ARG A 302 -8.72 -1.04 -10.10
CA ARG A 302 -7.79 -0.97 -11.24
C ARG A 302 -6.69 -2.03 -11.15
N GLN A 303 -6.24 -2.33 -9.94
CA GLN A 303 -5.20 -3.32 -9.69
C GLN A 303 -5.71 -4.74 -9.43
N HIS A 304 -7.00 -5.00 -9.69
CA HIS A 304 -7.65 -6.27 -9.37
C HIS A 304 -7.56 -6.65 -7.89
N ARG A 305 -7.45 -5.65 -7.00
CA ARG A 305 -7.44 -5.86 -5.56
C ARG A 305 -8.82 -5.60 -5.01
N THR A 306 -9.51 -6.67 -4.68
CA THR A 306 -10.79 -6.61 -3.98
C THR A 306 -10.53 -6.59 -2.48
N TYR A 307 -9.93 -5.51 -1.95
CA TYR A 307 -10.19 -5.17 -0.55
C TYR A 307 -11.69 -4.92 -0.52
N HIS A 308 -12.45 -5.91 -0.02
CA HIS A 308 -13.89 -6.01 -0.25
C HIS A 308 -14.59 -4.64 -0.27
N SER A 309 -15.46 -4.42 -1.26
CA SER A 309 -16.21 -3.17 -1.44
C SER A 309 -17.12 -2.91 -0.24
N PHE A 310 -16.57 -2.38 0.85
CA PHE A 310 -17.33 -2.06 2.03
C PHE A 310 -18.13 -0.78 1.78
N PRO A 311 -19.32 -0.65 2.36
CA PRO A 311 -19.96 0.65 2.46
C PRO A 311 -19.02 1.66 3.15
N TRP A 312 -19.02 2.90 2.66
CA TRP A 312 -18.20 3.99 3.21
C TRP A 312 -18.29 4.09 4.73
N CYS A 313 -19.50 3.98 5.30
CA CYS A 313 -19.71 4.08 6.75
C CYS A 313 -18.94 3.00 7.54
N VAL A 314 -18.87 1.77 7.03
CA VAL A 314 -18.14 0.67 7.66
C VAL A 314 -16.63 0.93 7.57
N PHE A 315 -16.15 1.34 6.40
CA PHE A 315 -14.73 1.66 6.22
C PHE A 315 -14.29 2.86 7.08
N HIS A 316 -15.09 3.93 7.12
CA HIS A 316 -14.84 5.10 7.95
C HIS A 316 -14.81 4.78 9.45
N SER A 317 -15.73 3.93 9.93
CA SER A 317 -15.67 3.47 11.33
C SER A 317 -14.43 2.61 11.58
N TYR A 318 -14.04 1.78 10.62
CA TYR A 318 -12.85 0.92 10.73
C TYR A 318 -11.56 1.73 10.77
N THR A 319 -11.38 2.72 9.90
CA THR A 319 -10.19 3.58 9.86
C THR A 319 -10.02 4.37 11.16
N LYS A 320 -11.11 4.92 11.71
CA LYS A 320 -11.10 5.62 13.01
C LYS A 320 -10.62 4.70 14.14
N ARG A 321 -11.21 3.50 14.24
CA ARG A 321 -10.82 2.49 15.24
C ARG A 321 -9.35 2.12 15.13
N VAL A 322 -8.87 1.84 13.92
CA VAL A 322 -7.46 1.49 13.69
C VAL A 322 -6.53 2.60 14.17
N VAL A 323 -6.85 3.88 13.93
CA VAL A 323 -6.03 4.98 14.43
C VAL A 323 -6.04 5.06 15.96
N GLU A 324 -7.21 4.97 16.60
CA GLU A 324 -7.32 4.93 18.06
C GLU A 324 -6.44 3.82 18.66
N TYR A 325 -6.43 2.65 18.04
CA TYR A 325 -5.61 1.52 18.48
C TYR A 325 -4.12 1.72 18.27
N VAL A 326 -3.71 2.23 17.12
CA VAL A 326 -2.29 2.54 16.89
C VAL A 326 -1.79 3.60 17.86
N ASN A 327 -2.60 4.60 18.18
CA ASN A 327 -2.25 5.62 19.16
C ASN A 327 -2.08 5.01 20.58
N GLN A 328 -2.88 4.00 20.94
CA GLN A 328 -2.86 3.40 22.27
C GLN A 328 -1.81 2.29 22.44
N PHE A 329 -1.70 1.37 21.47
CA PHE A 329 -0.91 0.15 21.57
C PHE A 329 0.32 0.15 20.64
N GLY A 330 0.41 1.10 19.72
CA GLY A 330 1.50 1.19 18.75
C GLY A 330 1.19 0.47 17.43
N ILE A 331 1.92 0.84 16.36
CA ILE A 331 1.59 0.43 14.99
C ILE A 331 1.96 -1.03 14.67
N TYR A 332 2.83 -1.67 15.45
CA TYR A 332 3.23 -3.06 15.22
C TYR A 332 2.03 -4.04 15.20
N CYS A 333 0.94 -3.72 15.91
CA CYS A 333 -0.27 -4.53 15.95
C CYS A 333 -0.92 -4.71 14.57
N LEU A 334 -0.69 -3.78 13.63
CA LEU A 334 -1.20 -3.87 12.26
C LEU A 334 -0.50 -4.95 11.44
N PHE A 335 0.69 -5.38 11.86
CA PHE A 335 1.58 -6.30 11.14
C PHE A 335 1.56 -7.73 11.68
N ILE A 336 0.66 -8.02 12.63
CA ILE A 336 0.37 -9.36 13.18
C ILE A 336 -1.06 -9.83 12.87
N PRO A 337 -1.45 -9.91 11.57
CA PRO A 337 -2.81 -10.25 11.17
C PRO A 337 -3.24 -11.67 11.54
N GLU A 338 -2.29 -12.52 11.94
CA GLU A 338 -2.52 -13.84 12.51
C GLU A 338 -3.16 -13.77 13.90
N VAL A 339 -2.80 -12.74 14.68
CA VAL A 339 -3.33 -12.51 16.03
C VAL A 339 -4.61 -11.67 15.95
N ILE A 340 -4.57 -10.55 15.23
CA ILE A 340 -5.74 -9.68 15.05
C ILE A 340 -5.95 -9.37 13.56
N SER A 341 -6.94 -10.02 12.97
CA SER A 341 -7.25 -9.86 11.55
C SER A 341 -7.99 -8.54 11.26
N PRO A 342 -7.92 -8.00 10.02
CA PRO A 342 -8.75 -6.87 9.60
C PRO A 342 -10.25 -7.09 9.84
N THR A 343 -10.72 -8.33 9.68
CA THR A 343 -12.12 -8.70 9.96
C THR A 343 -12.48 -8.51 11.42
N THR A 344 -11.55 -8.82 12.34
CA THR A 344 -11.72 -8.61 13.78
C THR A 344 -11.88 -7.14 14.10
N PHE A 345 -11.01 -6.27 13.56
CA PHE A 345 -11.13 -4.82 13.74
C PHE A 345 -12.48 -4.23 13.28
N LYS A 346 -13.02 -4.78 12.18
CA LYS A 346 -14.28 -4.32 11.60
C LYS A 346 -15.51 -4.79 12.36
N ARG A 347 -15.50 -6.03 12.86
CA ARG A 347 -16.71 -6.70 13.37
C ARG A 347 -16.80 -6.75 14.89
N ALA A 348 -15.67 -6.77 15.59
CA ALA A 348 -15.69 -6.87 17.05
C ALA A 348 -16.38 -5.65 17.67
N ALA A 349 -17.09 -5.88 18.77
CA ALA A 349 -17.55 -4.80 19.61
C ALA A 349 -16.35 -4.04 20.16
N PHE A 350 -16.51 -2.73 20.37
CA PHE A 350 -15.39 -1.86 20.74
C PHE A 350 -14.72 -2.29 22.06
N ASN A 351 -15.53 -2.64 23.07
CA ASN A 351 -15.01 -3.08 24.37
C ASN A 351 -14.25 -4.41 24.29
N ASP A 352 -14.80 -5.39 23.56
CA ASP A 352 -14.15 -6.70 23.36
C ASP A 352 -12.83 -6.54 22.61
N LEU A 353 -12.81 -5.66 21.60
CA LEU A 353 -11.61 -5.36 20.83
C LEU A 353 -10.55 -4.66 21.68
N ILE A 354 -10.93 -3.75 22.57
CA ILE A 354 -9.98 -3.11 23.51
C ILE A 354 -9.40 -4.14 24.48
N MET A 355 -10.24 -5.00 25.07
CA MET A 355 -9.77 -6.05 25.97
C MET A 355 -8.78 -6.98 25.27
N LEU A 356 -9.12 -7.39 24.05
CA LEU A 356 -8.26 -8.17 23.18
C LEU A 356 -6.93 -7.46 22.88
N LEU A 357 -6.97 -6.18 22.50
CA LEU A 357 -5.77 -5.42 22.17
C LEU A 357 -4.87 -5.20 23.37
N ARG A 358 -5.42 -4.94 24.56
CA ARG A 358 -4.66 -4.86 25.82
C ARG A 358 -3.94 -6.16 26.11
N TYR A 359 -4.59 -7.30 25.87
CA TYR A 359 -3.97 -8.60 26.04
C TYR A 359 -2.83 -8.84 25.06
N VAL A 360 -3.06 -8.52 23.79
CA VAL A 360 -2.05 -8.63 22.74
C VAL A 360 -0.90 -7.67 23.02
N ASP A 361 -1.15 -6.45 23.50
CA ASP A 361 -0.12 -5.50 23.90
C ASP A 361 0.71 -6.03 25.08
N LYS A 362 0.06 -6.49 26.16
CA LYS A 362 0.73 -7.13 27.32
C LYS A 362 1.64 -8.29 26.89
N SER A 363 1.19 -9.10 25.92
CA SER A 363 1.91 -10.30 25.48
C SER A 363 3.00 -10.00 24.43
N CYS A 364 2.74 -9.06 23.53
CA CYS A 364 3.56 -8.74 22.37
C CYS A 364 4.35 -7.43 22.53
N PHE A 365 4.42 -6.85 23.73
CA PHE A 365 5.08 -5.56 23.99
C PHE A 365 6.54 -5.54 23.52
N VAL A 366 7.19 -6.70 23.49
CA VAL A 366 8.56 -6.89 23.02
C VAL A 366 8.76 -6.48 21.55
N PHE A 367 7.67 -6.39 20.76
CA PHE A 367 7.69 -5.98 19.36
C PHE A 367 7.38 -4.49 19.16
N ARG A 368 7.16 -3.71 20.21
CA ARG A 368 6.76 -2.29 20.09
C ARG A 368 7.80 -1.41 19.42
N ASP A 369 9.07 -1.79 19.53
CA ASP A 369 10.24 -1.07 19.01
C ASP A 369 10.55 -1.36 17.53
N ILE A 370 9.86 -2.32 16.90
CA ILE A 370 10.19 -2.74 15.52
C ILE A 370 9.90 -1.66 14.47
N VAL A 371 9.04 -0.70 14.82
CA VAL A 371 8.52 0.32 13.91
C VAL A 371 8.24 1.59 14.72
N GLN A 372 8.76 2.70 14.23
CA GLN A 372 8.51 4.01 14.81
C GLN A 372 7.69 4.86 13.84
N LEU A 373 6.91 5.77 14.43
CA LEU A 373 6.11 6.73 13.69
C LEU A 373 6.69 8.12 13.87
N ASP A 374 6.65 8.93 12.81
CA ASP A 374 6.87 10.36 12.93
C ASP A 374 5.61 11.07 13.47
N HIS A 375 5.70 12.38 13.61
CA HIS A 375 4.60 13.21 14.10
C HIS A 375 3.40 13.29 13.15
N GLN A 376 3.58 12.94 11.87
CA GLN A 376 2.51 12.78 10.88
C GLN A 376 1.89 11.37 10.91
N GLY A 377 2.44 10.45 11.70
CA GLY A 377 2.03 9.06 11.72
C GLY A 377 2.53 8.27 10.50
N LEU A 378 3.57 8.72 9.80
CA LEU A 378 4.27 7.94 8.79
C LEU A 378 5.33 7.06 9.46
N ILE A 379 5.58 5.90 8.85
CA ILE A 379 6.59 4.97 9.36
C ILE A 379 7.97 5.53 9.07
N ILE A 380 8.73 5.80 10.13
CA ILE A 380 10.16 6.09 10.05
C ILE A 380 10.83 4.77 9.71
N ALA A 381 11.43 4.68 8.52
CA ALA A 381 12.25 3.53 8.17
C ALA A 381 13.38 3.43 9.21
N PRO A 382 13.47 2.35 10.02
CA PRO A 382 14.65 2.16 10.84
C PRO A 382 15.86 2.22 9.92
N HIS A 383 16.94 2.85 10.38
CA HIS A 383 18.23 2.73 9.69
C HIS A 383 18.42 1.24 9.42
N GLN A 384 18.50 0.85 8.14
CA GLN A 384 18.94 -0.49 7.82
C GLN A 384 20.35 -0.59 8.42
N GLU A 385 20.45 -1.17 9.62
CA GLU A 385 21.71 -1.62 10.16
C GLU A 385 22.34 -2.40 9.01
N ALA A 386 23.44 -1.85 8.47
CA ALA A 386 24.11 -2.40 7.31
C ALA A 386 24.21 -3.90 7.56
N ALA A 387 23.61 -4.69 6.68
CA ALA A 387 23.49 -6.12 6.88
C ALA A 387 24.87 -6.63 7.29
N PRO A 388 25.04 -7.29 8.45
CA PRO A 388 26.35 -7.69 8.92
C PRO A 388 27.02 -8.47 7.78
N GLU A 389 28.17 -7.99 7.32
CA GLU A 389 28.82 -8.39 6.07
C GLU A 389 29.08 -9.90 5.96
N GLY A 390 28.88 -10.66 7.04
CA GLY A 390 29.06 -12.11 7.12
C GLY A 390 28.07 -12.98 6.32
N ARG A 391 26.97 -12.46 5.75
CA ARG A 391 26.03 -13.31 4.96
C ARG A 391 26.43 -13.52 3.50
N ALA A 392 27.45 -12.81 2.98
CA ALA A 392 27.95 -13.02 1.63
C ALA A 392 28.82 -14.30 1.49
N MET A 393 29.38 -14.83 2.59
CA MET A 393 30.30 -15.98 2.51
C MET A 393 29.64 -17.35 2.32
N TYR A 394 28.38 -17.55 2.71
CA TYR A 394 27.77 -18.91 2.66
C TYR A 394 27.13 -19.27 1.31
N LYS A 395 27.01 -18.34 0.36
CA LYS A 395 26.48 -18.66 -0.98
C LYS A 395 27.54 -19.17 -1.97
N LYS A 396 28.83 -19.10 -1.65
CA LYS A 396 29.92 -19.53 -2.55
C LYS A 396 30.36 -20.99 -2.34
N ALA A 397 29.83 -21.70 -1.35
CA ALA A 397 30.31 -23.04 -0.97
C ALA A 397 29.46 -24.22 -1.47
N PHE A 398 28.29 -24.01 -2.08
CA PHE A 398 27.39 -25.11 -2.49
C PHE A 398 27.05 -25.17 -3.99
N GLY A 399 27.79 -24.44 -4.83
CA GLY A 399 27.61 -24.50 -6.29
C GLY A 399 28.86 -25.04 -6.97
N ASN A 400 29.08 -26.36 -6.93
CA ASN A 400 29.80 -27.14 -7.94
C ASN A 400 29.95 -28.59 -7.46
N GLY A 401 28.94 -29.41 -7.71
CA GLY A 401 29.03 -30.83 -7.42
C GLY A 401 27.78 -31.58 -7.80
N ALA A 402 27.62 -31.85 -9.10
CA ALA A 402 27.01 -33.07 -9.67
C ALA A 402 26.40 -32.77 -11.04
N LEU A 403 27.18 -32.98 -12.10
CA LEU A 403 26.70 -33.39 -13.42
C LEU A 403 27.88 -34.09 -14.13
N ARG A 404 28.15 -35.32 -13.73
CA ARG A 404 28.78 -36.37 -14.53
C ARG A 404 28.20 -37.70 -14.05
N HIS A 405 27.24 -38.22 -14.80
CA HIS A 405 27.21 -39.59 -15.32
C HIS A 405 26.09 -39.72 -16.32
#